data_AF-A0A6N2XUA2-F1
#
_entry.id   AF-A0A6N2XUA2-F1
#
_cell.length_a   1.000
_cell.length_b   1.000
_cell.length_c   1.000
_cell.angle_alpha   90.00
_cell.angle_beta   90.00
_cell.angle_gamma   90.00
#
_symmetry.space_group_name_H-M   'P 1'
#
loop_
_entity.id
_entity.type
_entity.pdbx_description
1 polymer ?
#
loop_
_entity_poly.entity_id
_entity_poly.type
_entity_poly.pdbx_seq_one_letter_code
_entity_poly.pdbx_strand_id
1 'polypeptide(L)' 'MNDITLVVMAAGIGSRFGGGIKQLEPMSPNNEIIMDYSIYDVKQGLIRLYLFLEMI' A
#
# COMPACT_ATOMS: atom_id res chain seq x y z
N MET A 1 -1.96 22.75 -8.84
CA MET A 1 -2.16 21.29 -8.72
C MET A 1 -3.07 21.07 -7.53
N ASN A 2 -4.13 20.27 -7.69
CA ASN A 2 -4.90 19.81 -6.53
C ASN A 2 -3.99 18.82 -5.78
N ASP A 3 -3.70 19.08 -4.50
CA ASP A 3 -2.95 18.17 -3.64
C ASP A 3 -3.80 16.91 -3.38
N ILE A 4 -3.64 15.89 -4.22
CA ILE A 4 -4.33 14.61 -4.05
C ILE A 4 -3.59 13.83 -2.95
N THR A 5 -4.32 13.48 -1.88
CA THR A 5 -3.79 12.68 -0.77
C THR A 5 -4.41 11.29 -0.81
N LEU A 6 -3.56 10.25 -0.80
CA LEU A 6 -3.94 8.86 -0.65
C LEU A 6 -3.68 8.41 0.79
N VAL A 7 -4.71 7.90 1.45
CA VAL A 7 -4.61 7.31 2.79
C VAL A 7 -4.82 5.80 2.68
N VAL A 8 -3.80 5.02 3.04
CA VAL A 8 -3.83 3.55 3.03
C VAL A 8 -3.99 3.05 4.46
N MET A 9 -5.12 2.41 4.75
CA MET A 9 -5.34 1.70 6.02
C MET A 9 -4.79 0.27 5.90
N ALA A 10 -3.64 0.03 6.50
CA ALA A 10 -2.87 -1.21 6.37
C ALA A 10 -2.85 -2.05 7.66
N ALA A 11 -3.82 -1.85 8.54
CA ALA A 11 -3.93 -2.48 9.86
C ALA A 11 -4.43 -3.94 9.88
N GLY A 12 -4.74 -4.54 8.72
CA GLY A 12 -5.36 -5.87 8.66
C GLY A 12 -4.36 -7.01 8.49
N ILE A 13 -4.38 -8.01 9.39
CA ILE A 13 -3.71 -9.30 9.17
C ILE A 13 -4.48 -10.09 8.11
N GLY A 14 -3.76 -10.59 7.10
CA GLY A 14 -4.29 -11.40 6.02
C GLY A 14 -4.56 -12.83 6.42
N SER A 15 -5.53 -13.08 7.31
CA SER A 15 -5.91 -14.45 7.70
C SER A 15 -6.34 -15.31 6.50
N ARG A 16 -6.93 -14.69 5.46
CA ARG A 16 -7.28 -15.34 4.17
C ARG A 16 -6.11 -15.51 3.19
N PHE A 17 -4.96 -14.90 3.48
CA PHE A 17 -3.75 -14.93 2.66
C PHE A 17 -2.62 -15.66 3.43
N GLY A 18 -2.96 -16.75 4.11
CA GLY A 18 -1.97 -17.61 4.76
C GLY A 18 -1.34 -17.07 6.06
N GLY A 19 -1.91 -16.03 6.68
CA GLY A 19 -1.42 -15.47 7.95
C GLY A 19 -0.35 -14.37 7.80
N GLY A 20 -0.02 -13.98 6.57
CA GLY A 20 0.86 -12.85 6.26
C GLY A 20 0.18 -11.49 6.31
N ILE A 21 0.97 -10.43 6.18
CA ILE A 21 0.48 -9.05 6.00
C ILE A 21 0.10 -8.89 4.53
N LYS A 22 -1.21 -8.74 4.22
CA LYS A 22 -1.72 -8.66 2.83
C LYS A 22 -1.03 -7.59 1.98
N GLN A 23 -0.51 -6.54 2.61
CA GLN A 23 0.16 -5.43 1.94
C GLN A 23 1.51 -5.81 1.31
N LEU A 24 2.08 -6.96 1.73
CA LEU A 24 3.35 -7.49 1.24
C LEU A 24 3.15 -8.66 0.26
N GLU A 25 1.89 -8.98 -0.06
CA GLU A 25 1.60 -10.06 -0.99
C GLU A 25 1.80 -9.58 -2.43
N PRO A 26 2.48 -10.36 -3.28
CA PRO A 26 2.70 -9.98 -4.67
C PRO A 26 1.38 -9.90 -5.44
N MET A 27 1.21 -8.81 -6.19
CA MET A 27 0.01 -8.51 -6.97
C MET A 27 0.25 -8.59 -8.49
N SER A 28 1.51 -8.79 -8.92
CA SER A 28 1.93 -8.74 -10.31
C SER A 28 2.98 -9.83 -10.62
N PRO A 29 3.15 -10.24 -11.90
CA PRO A 29 4.07 -11.32 -12.29
C PRO A 29 5.53 -11.15 -11.89
N ASN A 30 6.00 -9.93 -11.59
CA ASN A 30 7.37 -9.71 -11.09
C ASN A 30 7.44 -9.52 -9.57
N ASN A 31 6.39 -9.93 -8.85
CA ASN A 31 6.26 -9.83 -7.40
C ASN A 31 6.15 -8.41 -6.84
N GLU A 32 5.70 -7.44 -7.64
CA GLU A 32 5.41 -6.11 -7.13
C GLU A 32 4.25 -6.16 -6.13
N ILE A 33 4.37 -5.39 -5.05
CA ILE A 33 3.33 -5.23 -4.03
C ILE A 33 2.58 -3.91 -4.25
N ILE A 34 1.40 -3.78 -3.65
CA ILE A 34 0.59 -2.55 -3.79
C ILE A 34 1.33 -1.28 -3.32
N MET A 35 2.27 -1.44 -2.39
CA MET A 35 3.11 -0.34 -1.90
C MET A 35 4.08 0.17 -2.96
N ASP A 36 4.55 -0.67 -3.89
CA ASP A 36 5.48 -0.26 -4.93
C ASP A 36 4.83 0.75 -5.89
N TYR A 37 3.58 0.48 -6.28
CA TYR A 37 2.78 1.39 -7.09
C TYR A 37 2.50 2.70 -6.34
N SER A 38 2.12 2.61 -5.07
CA SER A 38 1.84 3.79 -4.25
C SER A 38 3.07 4.69 -4.10
N ILE A 39 4.27 4.11 -3.93
CA ILE A 39 5.54 4.86 -3.87
C ILE A 39 5.92 5.43 -5.23
N TYR A 40 5.69 4.70 -6.32
CA TYR A 40 5.94 5.19 -7.68
C TYR A 40 5.15 6.48 -7.95
N ASP A 41 3.86 6.50 -7.63
CA ASP A 41 2.99 7.67 -7.85
C ASP A 41 3.42 8.88 -7.01
N VAL A 42 3.90 8.66 -5.78
CA VAL A 42 4.50 9.72 -4.95
C VAL A 42 5.76 10.28 -5.61
N LYS A 43 6.65 9.42 -6.13
CA LYS A 43 7.88 9.86 -6.81
C LYS A 43 7.60 10.64 -8.10
N GLN A 44 6.51 10.31 -8.80
CA GLN A 44 6.05 11.08 -9.96
C GLN A 44 5.36 12.41 -9.56
N GLY A 45 5.23 12.70 -8.27
CA GLY A 45 4.58 13.90 -7.76
C GLY A 45 3.07 13.93 -7.97
N LEU A 46 2.45 12.76 -8.18
CA LEU A 46 1.02 12.63 -8.46
C LEU A 46 0.17 12.71 -7.20
N ILE A 47 0.68 12.15 -6.09
CA ILE A 47 -0.04 12.03 -4.82
C ILE A 47 0.86 12.25 -3.61
N ARG A 48 0.24 12.58 -2.48
CA ARG A 48 0.83 12.47 -1.13
C ARG A 48 0.31 11.21 -0.46
N LEU A 49 1.19 10.34 0.02
CA LEU A 49 0.82 9.06 0.65
C LEU A 49 0.90 9.12 2.18
N TYR A 50 -0.14 8.65 2.86
CA TYR A 50 -0.15 8.34 4.30
C TYR A 50 -0.50 6.87 4.52
N LEU A 51 0.35 6.16 5.25
CA LEU A 51 0.15 4.75 5.61
C LEU A 51 -0.17 4.65 7.10
N PHE A 52 -1.33 4.11 7.44
CA PHE A 52 -1.76 3.85 8.82
C PHE A 52 -1.65 2.35 9.13
N LEU A 53 -0.74 2.02 10.05
CA LEU A 53 -0.47 0.67 10.56
C LEU A 53 -0.80 0.64 12.05
N GLU A 54 -2.08 0.67 12.43
CA GLU A 54 -2.48 0.55 13.83
C GLU A 54 -3.22 -0.77 14.04
N MET A 55 -2.54 -1.74 14.65
CA MET A 55 -3.16 -2.96 15.15
C MET A 55 -3.61 -2.69 16.59
N ILE A 56 -4.93 -2.61 16.80
CA ILE A 56 -5.52 -2.63 18.14
C ILE A 56 -5.45 -4.06 18.68
#